data_AF-A0A9P5GAE4-F1
#
_entry.id   AF-A0A9P5GAE4-F1
#
_cell.length_a   1.000
_cell.length_b   1.000
_cell.length_c   1.000
_cell.angle_alpha   90.00
_cell.angle_beta   90.00
_cell.angle_gamma   90.00
#
_symmetry.space_group_name_H-M   'P 1'
#
loop_
_entity.id
_entity.type
_entity.pdbx_description
1 polymer ?
#
loop_
_entity_poly.entity_id
_entity_poly.type
_entity_poly.pdbx_seq_one_letter_code
_entity_poly.pdbx_strand_id
1 'polypeptide(L)'
;MGYVLLRSIRRERLPALTINNIELDDTFYSHPKILVTALNGPAIRLSAATVTHSDLIFATPETYLLTLFASLGLVTEGGTSVAFVRRELLQTRFVNQIADTPKGDGAKFREWVLWELESRVGDHLVKASILEIKKLLREPGDHEFNDQAVKEFLGGLRKFADGVPQAEFEKIASGMKKHKL
;
A
#
# COMPACT_ATOMS: atom_id res chain seq x y z
N MET A 1 38.25 12.72 2.08
CA MET A 1 37.70 11.55 2.81
C MET A 1 36.16 11.54 2.96
N GLY A 2 35.39 12.52 2.44
CA GLY A 2 33.91 12.52 2.54
C GLY A 2 33.17 11.98 1.30
N TYR A 3 33.79 12.03 0.12
CA TYR A 3 33.18 11.62 -1.15
C TYR A 3 33.14 10.09 -1.38
N VAL A 4 34.01 9.33 -0.70
CA VAL A 4 34.10 7.87 -0.87
C VAL A 4 33.07 7.15 0.01
N LEU A 5 32.76 7.69 1.19
CA LEU A 5 31.77 7.10 2.12
C LEU A 5 30.32 7.27 1.62
N LEU A 6 30.02 8.38 0.93
CA LEU A 6 28.71 8.60 0.31
C LEU A 6 28.45 7.69 -0.91
N ARG A 7 29.51 7.17 -1.55
CA ARG A 7 29.40 6.23 -2.67
C ARG A 7 29.16 4.78 -2.22
N SER A 8 29.73 4.33 -1.10
CA SER A 8 29.47 2.96 -0.62
C SER A 8 28.04 2.80 -0.08
N ILE A 9 27.48 3.84 0.55
CA ILE A 9 26.10 3.84 1.06
C ILE A 9 25.05 3.87 -0.09
N ARG A 10 25.39 4.42 -1.26
CA ARG A 10 24.45 4.53 -2.41
C ARG A 10 24.25 3.23 -3.20
N ARG A 11 25.25 2.33 -3.29
CA ARG A 11 25.13 1.10 -4.08
C ARG A 11 24.36 -0.02 -3.37
N GLU A 12 24.48 -0.10 -2.05
CA GLU A 12 23.87 -1.19 -1.26
C GLU A 12 22.42 -0.89 -0.85
N ARG A 13 22.05 0.38 -0.67
CA ARG A 13 20.69 0.76 -0.22
C ARG A 13 19.63 0.78 -1.33
N LEU A 14 20.02 0.88 -2.59
CA LEU A 14 19.07 0.93 -3.72
C LEU A 14 18.43 -0.43 -4.01
N PRO A 15 19.18 -1.55 -4.06
CA PRO A 15 18.56 -2.88 -4.11
C PRO A 15 17.72 -3.16 -2.86
N ALA A 16 18.18 -2.73 -1.67
CA ALA A 16 17.48 -2.97 -0.41
C ALA A 16 16.07 -2.35 -0.39
N LEU A 17 15.86 -1.15 -0.95
CA LEU A 17 14.53 -0.54 -1.02
C LEU A 17 13.58 -1.34 -1.92
N THR A 18 14.04 -1.79 -3.08
CA THR A 18 13.20 -2.55 -3.99
C THR A 18 12.95 -3.97 -3.47
N ILE A 19 13.92 -4.58 -2.78
CA ILE A 19 13.77 -5.88 -2.09
C ILE A 19 12.73 -5.77 -0.97
N ASN A 20 12.82 -4.73 -0.14
CA ASN A 20 11.86 -4.53 0.94
C ASN A 20 10.43 -4.33 0.41
N ASN A 21 10.28 -3.71 -0.77
CA ASN A 21 8.96 -3.53 -1.39
C ASN A 21 8.36 -4.87 -1.81
N ILE A 22 9.10 -5.74 -2.52
CA ILE A 22 8.55 -7.03 -2.94
C ILE A 22 8.24 -7.96 -1.76
N GLU A 23 9.04 -7.91 -0.69
CA GLU A 23 8.77 -8.64 0.55
C GLU A 23 7.49 -8.14 1.24
N LEU A 24 7.30 -6.81 1.28
CA LEU A 24 6.08 -6.22 1.83
C LEU A 24 4.85 -6.63 1.01
N ASP A 25 4.99 -6.63 -0.31
CA ASP A 25 3.92 -6.95 -1.25
C ASP A 25 3.46 -8.40 -1.09
N ASP A 26 4.41 -9.32 -1.09
CA ASP A 26 4.14 -10.74 -0.85
C ASP A 26 3.54 -10.97 0.54
N THR A 27 4.08 -10.31 1.57
CA THR A 27 3.60 -10.43 2.96
C THR A 27 2.14 -10.00 3.10
N PHE A 28 1.75 -8.89 2.47
CA PHE A 28 0.38 -8.37 2.56
C PHE A 28 -0.58 -9.16 1.68
N TYR A 29 -0.19 -9.47 0.43
CA TYR A 29 -1.03 -10.20 -0.51
C TYR A 29 -1.31 -11.64 -0.04
N SER A 30 -0.27 -12.34 0.41
CA SER A 30 -0.39 -13.74 0.82
C SER A 30 -0.87 -13.93 2.26
N HIS A 31 -1.11 -12.83 3.01
CA HIS A 31 -1.40 -12.89 4.43
C HIS A 31 -2.61 -13.79 4.75
N PRO A 32 -2.47 -14.81 5.60
CA PRO A 32 -3.52 -15.82 5.78
C PRO A 32 -4.71 -15.32 6.60
N LYS A 33 -4.52 -14.26 7.41
CA LYS A 33 -5.58 -13.68 8.26
C LYS A 33 -6.31 -12.55 7.56
N ILE A 34 -7.52 -12.25 8.02
CA ILE A 34 -8.27 -11.07 7.60
C ILE A 34 -7.48 -9.80 7.95
N LEU A 35 -7.13 -9.03 6.93
CA LEU A 35 -6.46 -7.75 7.02
C LEU A 35 -7.51 -6.64 7.00
N VAL A 36 -7.43 -5.78 8.01
CA VAL A 36 -8.34 -4.63 8.15
C VAL A 36 -7.52 -3.36 8.17
N THR A 37 -7.87 -2.42 7.29
CA THR A 37 -7.36 -1.06 7.33
C THR A 37 -8.41 -0.12 7.91
N ALA A 38 -8.00 0.68 8.90
CA ALA A 38 -8.74 1.84 9.40
C ALA A 38 -8.04 3.13 8.94
N LEU A 39 -8.51 3.74 7.85
CA LEU A 39 -8.01 4.99 7.30
C LEU A 39 -8.63 6.19 8.03
N ASN A 40 -7.88 6.77 8.95
CA ASN A 40 -8.27 8.01 9.63
C ASN A 40 -7.80 9.28 8.90
N GLY A 41 -7.37 9.15 7.65
CA GLY A 41 -6.81 10.25 6.87
C GLY A 41 -6.10 9.76 5.61
N PRO A 42 -5.42 10.66 4.89
CA PRO A 42 -4.79 10.35 3.61
C PRO A 42 -3.68 9.30 3.73
N ALA A 43 -3.62 8.38 2.76
CA ALA A 43 -2.50 7.46 2.59
C ALA A 43 -1.83 7.66 1.23
N ILE A 44 -0.50 7.67 1.23
CA ILE A 44 0.32 8.08 0.07
C ILE A 44 1.35 6.99 -0.25
N ARG A 45 1.62 6.78 -1.55
CA ARG A 45 2.63 5.85 -2.09
C ARG A 45 2.43 4.40 -1.58
N LEU A 46 3.47 3.82 -0.96
CA LEU A 46 3.48 2.43 -0.53
C LEU A 46 2.45 2.18 0.57
N SER A 47 2.16 3.18 1.41
CA SER A 47 1.06 3.09 2.36
C SER A 47 -0.30 3.03 1.66
N ALA A 48 -0.49 3.74 0.54
CA ALA A 48 -1.69 3.58 -0.27
C ALA A 48 -1.76 2.20 -0.93
N ALA A 49 -0.61 1.64 -1.30
CA ALA A 49 -0.51 0.29 -1.84
C ALA A 49 -0.90 -0.78 -0.83
N THR A 50 -0.37 -0.75 0.39
CA THR A 50 -0.68 -1.77 1.41
C THR A 50 -2.15 -1.81 1.79
N VAL A 51 -2.82 -0.65 1.76
CA VAL A 51 -4.27 -0.55 1.96
C VAL A 51 -5.04 -1.38 0.93
N THR A 52 -4.60 -1.40 -0.33
CA THR A 52 -5.27 -2.16 -1.40
C THR A 52 -5.24 -3.68 -1.20
N HIS A 53 -4.35 -4.19 -0.35
CA HIS A 53 -4.26 -5.61 0.01
C HIS A 53 -5.19 -5.99 1.18
N SER A 54 -5.87 -5.02 1.80
CA SER A 54 -6.78 -5.30 2.91
C SER A 54 -8.09 -5.92 2.45
N ASP A 55 -8.64 -6.83 3.26
CA ASP A 55 -9.95 -7.45 3.00
C ASP A 55 -11.10 -6.49 3.35
N LEU A 56 -10.91 -5.70 4.42
CA LEU A 56 -11.84 -4.68 4.88
C LEU A 56 -11.12 -3.33 5.02
N ILE A 57 -11.72 -2.27 4.47
CA ILE A 57 -11.21 -0.91 4.49
C ILE A 57 -12.33 0.00 5.02
N PHE A 58 -12.08 0.58 6.18
CA PHE A 58 -12.91 1.63 6.78
C PHE A 58 -12.19 2.96 6.66
N ALA A 59 -12.91 4.05 6.39
CA ALA A 59 -12.30 5.36 6.21
C ALA A 59 -13.07 6.50 6.86
N THR A 60 -12.39 7.58 7.21
CA THR A 60 -13.04 8.88 7.48
C THR A 60 -13.29 9.66 6.18
N PRO A 61 -14.26 10.58 6.12
CA PRO A 61 -14.65 11.28 4.88
C PRO A 61 -13.52 12.05 4.18
N GLU A 62 -12.53 12.54 4.93
CA GLU A 62 -11.38 13.29 4.42
C GLU A 62 -10.27 12.41 3.83
N THR A 63 -10.44 11.09 3.84
CA THR A 63 -9.45 10.13 3.36
C THR A 63 -9.33 10.16 1.84
N TYR A 64 -8.09 10.07 1.34
CA TYR A 64 -7.81 9.77 -0.04
C TYR A 64 -6.58 8.86 -0.15
N LEU A 65 -6.55 8.05 -1.22
CA LEU A 65 -5.39 7.24 -1.58
C LEU A 65 -4.66 7.90 -2.75
N LEU A 66 -3.35 8.07 -2.63
CA LEU A 66 -2.56 8.73 -3.66
C LEU A 66 -1.22 8.04 -3.93
N THR A 67 -1.09 7.42 -5.10
CA THR A 67 0.13 6.77 -5.57
C THR A 67 0.97 7.70 -6.46
N LEU A 68 1.74 8.62 -5.84
CA LEU A 68 2.59 9.63 -6.52
C LEU A 68 3.85 9.06 -7.22
N PHE A 69 3.78 7.90 -7.88
CA PHE A 69 4.96 7.25 -8.49
C PHE A 69 5.64 8.14 -9.54
N ALA A 70 4.86 8.67 -10.50
CA ALA A 70 5.40 9.50 -11.58
C ALA A 70 6.06 10.79 -11.08
N SER A 71 5.50 11.41 -10.02
CA SER A 71 6.09 12.61 -9.42
C SER A 71 7.47 12.33 -8.82
N LEU A 72 7.75 11.10 -8.39
CA LEU A 72 9.04 10.71 -7.82
C LEU A 72 9.97 10.03 -8.82
N GLY A 73 9.60 9.98 -10.11
CA GLY A 73 10.36 9.24 -11.11
C GLY A 73 10.34 7.72 -10.90
N LEU A 74 9.40 7.21 -10.11
CA LEU A 74 9.22 5.79 -9.82
C LEU A 74 8.21 5.17 -10.79
N VAL A 75 8.22 3.83 -10.85
CA VAL A 75 7.15 3.03 -11.45
C VAL A 75 6.15 2.61 -10.38
N THR A 76 5.11 1.85 -10.77
CA THR A 76 4.27 1.14 -9.80
C THR A 76 5.13 0.21 -8.95
N GLU A 77 4.86 0.23 -7.65
CA GLU A 77 5.42 -0.63 -6.62
C GLU A 77 4.25 -1.04 -5.73
N GLY A 78 4.41 -1.99 -4.81
CA GLY A 78 3.35 -2.26 -3.86
C GLY A 78 2.34 -3.31 -4.32
N GLY A 79 2.58 -3.98 -5.44
CA GLY A 79 1.57 -4.77 -6.17
C GLY A 79 0.43 -3.91 -6.73
N THR A 80 0.64 -2.59 -6.85
CA THR A 80 -0.42 -1.64 -7.16
C THR A 80 -0.94 -1.77 -8.58
N SER A 81 -0.12 -2.24 -9.53
CA SER A 81 -0.56 -2.48 -10.91
C SER A 81 -1.66 -3.54 -11.01
N VAL A 82 -1.71 -4.48 -10.06
CA VAL A 82 -2.77 -5.49 -9.98
C VAL A 82 -3.88 -5.01 -9.04
N ALA A 83 -3.52 -4.57 -7.84
CA ALA A 83 -4.49 -4.30 -6.78
C ALA A 83 -5.40 -3.10 -7.09
N PHE A 84 -4.89 -2.03 -7.71
CA PHE A 84 -5.72 -0.88 -8.09
C PHE A 84 -6.64 -1.20 -9.27
N VAL A 85 -6.18 -1.99 -10.25
CA VAL A 85 -6.97 -2.36 -11.43
C VAL A 85 -8.11 -3.31 -11.04
N ARG A 86 -7.81 -4.33 -10.22
CA ARG A 86 -8.83 -5.28 -9.76
C ARG A 86 -9.95 -4.64 -8.94
N ARG A 87 -9.69 -3.49 -8.30
CA ARG A 87 -10.63 -2.89 -7.34
C ARG A 87 -11.19 -1.52 -7.76
N GLU A 88 -11.26 -1.21 -9.06
CA GLU A 88 -11.88 -0.01 -9.66
C GLU A 88 -12.50 0.98 -8.66
N LEU A 89 -11.67 1.90 -8.14
CA LEU A 89 -11.85 2.56 -6.84
C LEU A 89 -13.12 3.40 -6.68
N LEU A 90 -13.69 3.89 -7.78
CA LEU A 90 -14.79 4.87 -7.75
C LEU A 90 -16.17 4.26 -8.00
N GLN A 91 -16.27 3.04 -8.57
CA GLN A 91 -17.56 2.39 -8.84
C GLN A 91 -17.81 1.12 -8.01
N THR A 92 -16.78 0.49 -7.44
CA THR A 92 -16.90 -0.84 -6.82
C THR A 92 -17.06 -0.84 -5.29
N ARG A 93 -17.19 0.32 -4.64
CA ARG A 93 -17.11 0.44 -3.17
C ARG A 93 -15.81 -0.13 -2.60
N PHE A 94 -14.68 0.33 -3.16
CA PHE A 94 -13.35 -0.03 -2.69
C PHE A 94 -13.16 0.20 -1.18
N VAL A 95 -13.74 1.29 -0.65
CA VAL A 95 -13.91 1.48 0.79
C VAL A 95 -15.23 0.82 1.19
N ASN A 96 -15.18 -0.13 2.12
CA ASN A 96 -16.35 -0.87 2.57
C ASN A 96 -17.36 0.04 3.26
N GLN A 97 -16.88 1.01 4.06
CA GLN A 97 -17.73 1.99 4.74
C GLN A 97 -16.93 3.24 5.13
N ILE A 98 -17.59 4.39 4.99
CA ILE A 98 -17.10 5.68 5.48
C ILE A 98 -17.77 5.95 6.83
N ALA A 99 -16.98 6.25 7.85
CA ALA A 99 -17.46 6.53 9.18
C ALA A 99 -18.11 7.91 9.27
N ASP A 100 -19.24 8.01 9.97
CA ASP A 100 -19.85 9.27 10.37
C ASP A 100 -19.31 9.71 11.73
N THR A 101 -18.01 10.01 11.78
CA THR A 101 -17.31 10.44 12.99
C THR A 101 -16.77 11.86 12.84
N PRO A 102 -16.72 12.66 13.92
CA PRO A 102 -16.12 13.99 13.86
C PRO A 102 -14.69 13.96 13.33
N LYS A 103 -14.36 14.88 12.42
CA LYS A 103 -13.03 15.01 11.83
C LYS A 103 -11.96 15.15 12.92
N GLY A 104 -10.89 14.38 12.81
CA GLY A 104 -9.73 14.43 13.71
C GLY A 104 -9.89 13.65 15.02
N ASP A 105 -11.03 12.99 15.27
CA ASP A 105 -11.22 12.14 16.44
C ASP A 105 -10.87 10.67 16.15
N GLY A 106 -9.57 10.40 16.02
CA GLY A 106 -9.05 9.06 15.69
C GLY A 106 -9.39 7.98 16.73
N ALA A 107 -9.63 8.36 17.99
CA ALA A 107 -10.00 7.43 19.05
C ALA A 107 -11.42 6.90 18.84
N LYS A 108 -12.39 7.79 18.62
CA LYS A 108 -13.77 7.38 18.30
C LYS A 108 -13.86 6.62 16.98
N PHE A 109 -13.09 7.02 15.97
CA PHE A 109 -13.04 6.27 14.71
C PHE A 109 -12.54 4.83 14.94
N ARG A 110 -11.48 4.64 15.73
CA ARG A 110 -10.99 3.29 16.09
C ARG A 110 -12.04 2.47 16.82
N GLU A 111 -12.72 3.05 17.81
CA GLU A 111 -13.78 2.35 18.55
C GLU A 111 -14.93 1.91 17.64
N TRP A 112 -15.35 2.81 16.74
CA TRP A 112 -16.37 2.51 15.74
C TRP A 112 -15.94 1.39 14.79
N VAL A 113 -14.69 1.39 14.30
CA VAL A 113 -14.16 0.31 13.46
C VAL A 113 -14.17 -1.03 14.19
N LEU A 114 -13.77 -1.07 15.46
CA LEU A 114 -13.80 -2.32 16.25
C LEU A 114 -15.23 -2.84 16.44
N TRP A 115 -16.20 -1.94 16.64
CA TRP A 115 -17.61 -2.32 16.71
C TRP A 115 -18.13 -2.86 15.37
N GLU A 116 -17.82 -2.21 14.25
CA GLU A 116 -18.17 -2.70 12.90
C GLU A 116 -17.54 -4.08 12.62
N LEU A 117 -16.30 -4.29 13.04
CA LEU A 117 -15.63 -5.58 12.91
C LEU A 117 -16.33 -6.67 13.71
N GLU A 118 -16.65 -6.43 14.98
CA GLU A 118 -17.37 -7.42 15.80
C GLU A 118 -18.76 -7.71 15.20
N SER A 119 -19.44 -6.68 14.70
CA SER A 119 -20.74 -6.81 14.03
C SER A 119 -20.67 -7.68 12.75
N ARG A 120 -19.58 -7.57 11.97
CA ARG A 120 -19.43 -8.24 10.66
C ARG A 120 -18.73 -9.59 10.71
N VAL A 121 -17.75 -9.74 11.59
CA VAL A 121 -16.87 -10.92 11.69
C VAL A 121 -16.76 -11.48 13.11
N GLY A 122 -17.69 -11.12 13.98
CA GLY A 122 -17.79 -11.63 15.35
C GLY A 122 -18.21 -13.10 15.44
N ASP A 123 -18.59 -13.52 16.64
CA ASP A 123 -18.75 -14.95 16.98
C ASP A 123 -19.92 -15.67 16.27
N HIS A 124 -20.75 -14.94 15.54
CA HIS A 124 -21.82 -15.52 14.72
C HIS A 124 -21.30 -16.20 13.43
N LEU A 125 -20.02 -16.03 13.07
CA LEU A 125 -19.40 -16.67 11.91
C LEU A 125 -18.38 -17.75 12.28
N VAL A 126 -18.26 -18.75 11.42
CA VAL A 126 -17.24 -19.81 11.57
C VAL A 126 -15.89 -19.29 11.06
N LYS A 127 -14.97 -19.02 11.99
CA LYS A 127 -13.65 -18.42 11.71
C LYS A 127 -12.84 -19.23 10.68
N ALA A 128 -12.87 -20.55 10.74
CA ALA A 128 -12.18 -21.41 9.77
C ALA A 128 -12.72 -21.24 8.33
N SER A 129 -14.05 -21.12 8.18
CA SER A 129 -14.67 -20.90 6.86
C SER A 129 -14.28 -19.54 6.28
N ILE A 130 -14.19 -18.49 7.11
CA ILE A 130 -13.73 -17.16 6.66
C ILE A 130 -12.32 -17.24 6.05
N LEU A 131 -11.41 -17.96 6.72
CA LEU A 131 -10.02 -18.10 6.24
C LEU A 131 -9.95 -18.92 4.95
N GLU A 132 -10.74 -20.00 4.83
CA GLU A 132 -10.76 -20.79 3.59
C GLU A 132 -11.39 -20.02 2.43
N ILE A 133 -12.45 -19.25 2.69
CA ILE A 133 -13.04 -18.34 1.69
C ILE A 133 -12.00 -17.32 1.22
N LYS A 134 -11.28 -16.66 2.13
CA LYS A 134 -10.22 -15.72 1.77
C LYS A 134 -9.18 -16.37 0.86
N LYS A 135 -8.73 -17.57 1.22
CA LYS A 135 -7.74 -18.32 0.44
C LYS A 135 -8.26 -18.60 -0.97
N LEU A 136 -9.47 -19.16 -1.11
CA LEU A 136 -10.07 -19.47 -2.40
C LEU A 136 -10.35 -18.22 -3.27
N LEU A 137 -10.68 -17.08 -2.65
CA LEU A 137 -10.86 -15.82 -3.38
C LEU A 137 -9.55 -15.27 -3.94
N ARG A 138 -8.43 -15.52 -3.24
CA ARG A 138 -7.11 -15.05 -3.64
C ARG A 138 -6.47 -15.91 -4.73
N GLU A 139 -6.58 -17.23 -4.59
CA GLU A 139 -5.91 -18.23 -5.45
C GLU A 139 -5.95 -17.96 -6.97
N PRO A 140 -7.10 -17.59 -7.59
CA PRO A 140 -7.15 -17.31 -9.02
C PRO A 140 -6.21 -16.19 -9.47
N GLY A 141 -5.88 -15.30 -8.53
CA GLY A 141 -5.06 -14.14 -8.77
C GLY A 141 -3.57 -14.32 -8.49
N ASP A 142 -3.15 -15.43 -7.90
CA ASP A 142 -1.79 -15.61 -7.37
C ASP A 142 -0.73 -15.54 -8.48
N HIS A 143 -0.99 -16.17 -9.64
CA HIS A 143 -0.06 -16.14 -10.76
C HIS A 143 0.11 -14.72 -11.33
N GLU A 144 -1.00 -14.00 -11.54
CA GLU A 144 -0.97 -12.63 -12.06
C GLU A 144 -0.26 -11.69 -11.08
N PHE A 145 -0.52 -11.83 -9.79
CA PHE A 145 0.13 -11.03 -8.76
C PHE A 145 1.64 -11.28 -8.74
N ASN A 146 2.06 -12.55 -8.67
CA ASN A 146 3.48 -12.93 -8.61
C ASN A 146 4.24 -12.44 -9.85
N ASP A 147 3.66 -12.62 -11.04
CA ASP A 147 4.25 -12.12 -12.29
C ASP A 147 4.45 -10.61 -12.28
N GLN A 148 3.46 -9.87 -11.77
CA GLN A 148 3.54 -8.41 -11.72
C GLN A 148 4.45 -7.91 -10.62
N ALA A 149 4.48 -8.54 -9.46
CA ALA A 149 5.40 -8.18 -8.38
C ALA A 149 6.86 -8.21 -8.87
N VAL A 150 7.24 -9.24 -9.64
CA VAL A 150 8.58 -9.32 -10.25
C VAL A 150 8.81 -8.21 -11.29
N LYS A 151 7.81 -7.90 -12.12
CA LYS A 151 7.92 -6.82 -13.13
C LYS A 151 8.03 -5.44 -12.49
N GLU A 152 7.25 -5.16 -11.44
CA GLU A 152 7.33 -3.94 -10.64
C GLU A 152 8.71 -3.80 -9.99
N PHE A 153 9.21 -4.87 -9.37
CA PHE A 153 10.57 -4.92 -8.81
C PHE A 153 11.64 -4.58 -9.85
N LEU A 154 11.63 -5.26 -11.01
CA LEU A 154 12.61 -5.00 -12.07
C LEU A 154 12.46 -3.58 -12.65
N GLY A 155 11.24 -3.07 -12.76
CA GLY A 155 10.97 -1.69 -13.17
C GLY A 155 11.55 -0.68 -12.18
N GLY A 156 11.38 -0.92 -10.88
CA GLY A 156 11.94 -0.12 -9.79
C GLY A 156 13.46 -0.09 -9.85
N LEU A 157 14.10 -1.25 -9.97
CA LEU A 157 15.55 -1.35 -10.12
C LEU A 157 16.08 -0.54 -11.31
N ARG A 158 15.40 -0.62 -12.48
CA ARG A 158 15.78 0.17 -13.67
C ARG A 158 15.68 1.67 -13.41
N LYS A 159 14.58 2.14 -12.80
CA LYS A 159 14.43 3.56 -12.44
C LYS A 159 15.51 4.04 -11.49
N PHE A 160 15.85 3.24 -10.49
CA PHE A 160 16.93 3.60 -9.57
C PHE A 160 18.31 3.58 -10.25
N ALA A 161 18.54 2.72 -11.24
CA ALA A 161 19.76 2.72 -12.04
C ALA A 161 19.89 3.99 -12.90
N ASP A 162 18.77 4.52 -13.42
CA ASP A 162 18.74 5.75 -14.22
C ASP A 162 19.05 7.03 -13.40
N GLY A 163 19.06 6.94 -12.06
CA GLY A 163 19.36 8.07 -11.17
C GLY A 163 18.23 9.11 -11.03
N VAL A 164 17.13 8.95 -11.76
CA VAL A 164 15.99 9.88 -11.78
C VAL A 164 15.30 9.99 -10.41
N PRO A 165 14.97 8.89 -9.70
CA PRO A 165 14.36 8.98 -8.38
C PRO A 165 15.22 9.76 -7.38
N GLN A 166 16.54 9.54 -7.40
CA GLN A 166 17.49 10.19 -6.50
C GLN A 166 17.50 11.70 -6.73
N ALA A 167 17.49 12.15 -7.99
CA ALA A 167 17.39 13.56 -8.34
C ALA A 167 16.06 14.19 -7.89
N GLU A 168 14.94 13.46 -8.03
CA GLU A 168 13.63 13.93 -7.57
C GLU A 168 13.53 14.01 -6.04
N PHE A 169 14.09 13.04 -5.31
CA PHE A 169 14.19 13.09 -3.85
C PHE A 169 15.06 14.25 -3.37
N GLU A 170 16.18 14.52 -4.03
CA GLU A 170 17.03 15.67 -3.72
C GLU A 170 16.29 17.01 -3.94
N LYS A 171 15.50 17.15 -5.01
CA LYS A 171 14.66 18.34 -5.25
C LYS A 171 13.59 18.55 -4.18
N ILE A 172 13.02 17.48 -3.63
CA ILE A 172 12.05 17.58 -2.54
C ILE A 172 12.76 17.99 -1.25
N ALA A 173 13.88 17.35 -0.92
CA ALA A 173 14.66 17.65 0.28
C ALA A 173 15.20 19.10 0.29
N SER A 174 15.53 19.64 -0.88
CA SER A 174 15.98 21.04 -1.03
C SER A 174 14.84 22.06 -1.15
N GLY A 175 13.58 21.61 -1.16
CA GLY A 175 12.40 22.47 -1.34
C GLY A 175 12.19 22.99 -2.78
N MET A 176 13.05 22.59 -3.73
CA MET A 176 12.91 22.92 -5.16
C MET A 176 11.68 22.26 -5.81
N LYS A 177 11.10 21.26 -5.16
CA LYS A 177 9.86 20.61 -5.59
C LYS A 177 8.90 20.47 -4.41
N LYS A 178 7.70 21.03 -4.57
CA LYS A 178 6.59 20.80 -3.63
C LYS A 178 6.03 19.40 -3.84
N HIS A 179 6.04 18.60 -2.79
CA HIS A 179 5.23 17.40 -2.69
C HIS A 179 3.85 17.82 -2.17
N LYS A 180 2.77 17.48 -2.89
CA LYS A 180 1.41 17.75 -2.44
C LYS A 180 1.16 16.95 -1.15
N LEU A 181 1.08 17.67 -0.03
CA LEU A 181 0.35 17.31 1.20
C LEU A 181 -0.97 18.08 1.18
#